data_AF-A0A1V6B6K4-F1
#
_entry.id   AF-A0A1V6B6K4-F1
#
_cell.length_a   1.000
_cell.length_b   1.000
_cell.length_c   1.000
_cell.angle_alpha   90.00
_cell.angle_beta   90.00
_cell.angle_gamma   90.00
#
_symmetry.space_group_name_H-M   'P 1'
#
loop_
_entity.id
_entity.type
_entity.pdbx_description
1 polymer ?
#
loop_
_entity_poly.entity_id
_entity_poly.type
_entity_poly.pdbx_seq_one_letter_code
_entity_poly.pdbx_strand_id
1 'polypeptide(L)' 'MFIKLLIISALILLLAFALLGIRILIKPGGRFPETHVGHNREMQKLGIKCARQQDMGCNPVEGSGSCVTCGKNF' A
#
# COMPACT_ATOMS: atom_id res chain seq x y z
N MET A 1 6.15 19.11 39.12
CA MET A 1 5.40 17.86 38.89
C MET A 1 5.05 17.67 37.41
N PHE A 2 4.47 18.69 36.77
CA PHE A 2 4.02 18.64 35.37
C PHE A 2 5.12 18.36 34.33
N ILE A 3 6.29 19.01 34.43
CA ILE A 3 7.41 18.79 33.50
C ILE A 3 7.89 17.33 33.49
N LYS A 4 7.95 16.68 34.67
CA LYS A 4 8.35 15.27 34.78
C LYS A 4 7.35 14.35 34.05
N LEU A 5 6.06 14.64 34.18
CA LEU A 5 5.00 13.90 33.49
C LEU A 5 5.06 14.09 31.97
N LEU A 6 5.33 15.31 31.49
CA LEU A 6 5.49 15.55 30.05
C LEU A 6 6.68 14.79 29.47
N ILE A 7 7.82 14.76 30.16
CA ILE A 7 9.01 14.04 29.69
C ILE A 7 8.74 12.54 29.62
N ILE A 8 8.09 11.97 30.64
CA ILE A 8 7.72 10.55 30.66
C ILE A 8 6.73 10.22 29.53
N SER A 9 5.71 11.05 29.33
CA SER A 9 4.73 10.89 28.25
C SER A 9 5.39 10.93 26.87
N ALA A 10 6.25 11.92 26.63
CA ALA A 10 6.96 12.07 25.36
C ALA A 10 7.88 10.87 25.05
N LEU A 11 8.56 10.33 26.07
CA LEU A 11 9.39 9.12 25.94
C LEU A 11 8.57 7.90 25.51
N ILE A 12 7.41 7.69 26.13
CA ILE A 12 6.53 6.54 25.80
C ILE A 12 5.99 6.68 24.37
N LEU A 13 5.57 7.88 23.98
CA LEU A 13 5.11 8.17 22.62
C LEU A 13 6.20 7.89 21.57
N LEU A 14 7.43 8.40 21.80
CA LEU A 14 8.55 8.16 20.91
C LEU A 14 8.85 6.66 20.77
N LEU A 15 8.82 5.92 21.89
CA LEU A 15 9.03 4.48 21.86
C LEU A 15 7.93 3.76 21.06
N ALA A 16 6.66 4.16 21.22
CA ALA A 16 5.55 3.59 20.47
C ALA A 16 5.67 3.84 18.96
N PHE A 17 6.03 5.05 18.54
CA PHE A 17 6.27 5.38 17.13
C PHE A 17 7.47 4.62 16.55
N ALA A 18 8.55 4.49 17.33
CA ALA A 18 9.73 3.72 16.92
C ALA A 18 9.39 2.24 16.71
N LEU A 19 8.61 1.63 17.63
CA LEU A 19 8.15 0.25 17.52
C LEU A 19 7.20 0.04 16.34
N LEU A 20 6.30 0.98 16.07
CA LEU A 20 5.40 0.92 14.92
C LEU A 20 6.17 1.00 13.59
N GLY A 21 7.18 1.87 13.52
CA GLY A 21 8.04 2.05 12.34
C GLY A 21 9.18 1.03 12.21
N ILE A 22 9.35 0.12 13.17
CA ILE A 22 10.55 -0.73 13.27
C ILE A 22 10.74 -1.63 12.05
N ARG A 23 9.64 -2.10 11.44
CA ARG A 23 9.66 -2.91 10.21
C ARG A 23 10.11 -2.12 8.98
N ILE A 24 9.88 -0.81 8.97
CA ILE A 24 10.25 0.11 7.89
C ILE A 24 11.70 0.56 8.07
N LEU A 25 12.11 0.84 9.31
CA LEU A 25 13.46 1.33 9.64
C LEU A 25 14.53 0.24 9.61
N ILE A 26 14.21 -1.00 10.04
CA ILE A 26 15.20 -2.09 10.16
C ILE A 26 15.36 -2.88 8.85
N LYS A 27 14.33 -2.94 7.99
CA LYS A 27 14.39 -3.76 6.78
C LYS A 27 15.16 -2.97 5.69
N PRO A 28 16.34 -3.42 5.22
CA PRO A 28 17.03 -2.78 4.10
C PRO A 28 16.12 -2.87 2.86
N GLY A 29 15.71 -1.72 2.33
CA GLY A 29 14.69 -1.64 1.28
C GLY A 29 13.25 -1.59 1.79
N GLY A 30 13.02 -1.14 3.04
CA GLY A 30 11.71 -0.88 3.64
C GLY A 30 10.90 0.16 2.89
N ARG A 31 10.38 -0.20 1.72
CA ARG A 31 9.32 0.54 1.05
C ARG A 31 8.00 0.12 1.67
N PHE A 32 7.09 1.08 1.82
CA PHE A 32 5.70 0.72 1.99
C PHE A 32 5.29 -0.18 0.82
N PRO A 33 4.62 -1.31 1.07
CA PRO A 33 4.16 -2.19 0.00
C PRO A 33 3.30 -1.37 -0.97
N GLU A 34 3.42 -1.65 -2.27
CA GLU A 34 2.63 -0.98 -3.30
C GLU A 34 1.13 -1.07 -2.96
N THR A 35 0.54 0.07 -2.56
CA THR A 35 -0.87 0.18 -2.18
C THR A 35 -1.78 0.21 -3.41
N HIS A 36 -1.21 0.44 -4.59
CA HIS A 36 -1.90 0.26 -5.85
C HIS A 36 -2.10 -1.23 -6.12
N VAL A 37 -3.32 -1.70 -5.87
CA VAL A 37 -3.76 -3.09 -6.11
C VAL A 37 -3.40 -3.58 -7.52
N GLY A 38 -3.51 -2.71 -8.52
CA GLY A 38 -3.17 -3.03 -9.91
C GLY A 38 -1.67 -3.22 -10.20
N HIS A 39 -0.78 -2.50 -9.51
CA HIS A 39 0.66 -2.53 -9.76
C HIS A 39 1.41 -3.49 -8.82
N ASN A 40 0.74 -3.97 -7.77
CA ASN A 40 1.31 -4.87 -6.79
C ASN A 40 1.23 -6.34 -7.26
N ARG A 41 2.36 -6.88 -7.72
CA ARG A 41 2.49 -8.28 -8.15
C ARG A 41 2.12 -9.30 -7.07
N GLU A 42 2.36 -8.98 -5.80
CA GLU A 42 2.02 -9.88 -4.69
C GLU A 42 0.50 -9.96 -4.51
N MET A 43 -0.23 -8.85 -4.66
CA MET A 43 -1.70 -8.82 -4.64
C MET A 43 -2.31 -9.55 -5.84
N GLN A 44 -1.69 -9.46 -7.01
CA GLN A 44 -2.12 -10.20 -8.20
C GLN A 44 -2.00 -11.72 -8.02
N LYS A 45 -0.92 -12.22 -7.37
CA LYS A 45 -0.76 -13.65 -7.04
C LYS A 45 -1.86 -14.16 -6.11
N LEU A 46 -2.37 -13.29 -5.23
CA LEU A 46 -3.50 -13.56 -4.34
C LEU A 46 -4.86 -13.47 -5.06
N GLY A 47 -4.89 -13.16 -6.36
CA GLY A 47 -6.11 -13.04 -7.16
C GLY A 47 -6.85 -11.71 -6.96
N ILE A 48 -6.27 -10.75 -6.23
CA ILE A 48 -6.90 -9.45 -5.96
C ILE A 48 -6.70 -8.55 -7.18
N LYS A 49 -7.81 -8.11 -7.79
CA LYS A 49 -7.84 -7.20 -8.94
C LYS A 49 -8.38 -5.83 -8.54
N CYS A 50 -8.00 -4.78 -9.29
CA CYS A 50 -8.54 -3.43 -9.09
C CYS A 50 -10.06 -3.43 -8.98
N ALA A 51 -10.65 -2.68 -8.04
CA ALA A 51 -12.10 -2.54 -7.93
C ALA A 51 -12.72 -2.06 -9.27
N ARG A 52 -12.06 -1.10 -9.93
CA ARG A 52 -12.42 -0.63 -11.27
C ARG A 52 -12.50 -1.75 -12.33
N GLN A 53 -11.69 -2.80 -12.20
CA GLN A 53 -11.74 -3.99 -13.06
C GLN A 53 -13.05 -4.78 -12.89
N GLN A 54 -13.58 -4.80 -11.67
CA GLN A 54 -14.79 -5.53 -11.30
C GLN A 54 -16.04 -4.75 -11.74
N ASP A 55 -16.01 -3.42 -11.57
CA ASP A 55 -17.14 -2.54 -11.89
C ASP A 55 -17.24 -2.19 -13.38
N MET A 56 -16.11 -2.05 -14.06
CA MET A 56 -16.10 -1.81 -15.51
C MET A 56 -16.18 -3.15 -16.23
N GLY A 57 -17.36 -3.50 -16.72
CA GLY A 57 -17.50 -4.51 -17.77
C GLY A 57 -16.54 -4.23 -18.94
N CYS A 58 -16.21 -5.26 -19.74
CA CYS A 58 -15.29 -5.09 -20.85
C CYS A 58 -15.81 -4.03 -21.84
N ASN A 59 -15.08 -2.92 -21.96
CA ASN A 59 -15.29 -1.93 -23.01
C ASN A 59 -14.14 -2.06 -24.02
N PRO A 60 -14.39 -2.44 -25.29
CA PRO A 60 -13.33 -2.59 -26.28
C PRO A 60 -12.68 -1.24 -26.57
N VAL A 61 -11.35 -1.22 -26.62
CA VAL A 61 -10.61 -0.09 -27.19
C VAL A 61 -10.65 -0.24 -28.71
N GLU A 62 -11.19 0.76 -29.41
CA GLU A 62 -11.22 0.81 -30.88
C GLU A 62 -9.82 0.49 -31.44
N GLY A 63 -9.71 -0.62 -32.18
CA GLY A 63 -8.47 -1.03 -32.84
C GLY A 63 -7.67 -2.17 -32.17
N SER A 64 -8.11 -2.74 -31.04
CA SER A 64 -7.53 -4.01 -30.55
C SER A 64 -8.62 -4.98 -30.11
N GLY A 65 -8.64 -6.19 -30.68
CA GLY A 65 -9.60 -7.25 -30.35
C GLY A 65 -9.43 -7.85 -28.94
N SER A 66 -9.02 -7.05 -27.96
CA SER A 66 -8.83 -7.47 -26.57
C SER A 66 -9.61 -6.56 -25.63
N CYS A 67 -10.41 -7.20 -24.78
CA CYS A 67 -10.98 -6.58 -23.59
C CYS A 67 -9.86 -6.06 -22.69
N VAL A 68 -9.55 -4.76 -22.77
CA VAL A 68 -8.56 -4.15 -21.89
C VAL A 68 -9.23 -3.84 -20.56
N THR A 69 -9.49 -4.90 -19.81
CA THR A 69 -9.81 -4.80 -18.40
C THR A 69 -8.55 -4.24 -17.73
N CYS A 70 -8.55 -2.92 -17.41
CA CYS A 70 -7.50 -2.17 -16.67
C CYS A 70 -6.11 -2.84 -16.71
N GLY A 71 -5.55 -2.95 -17.91
CA GLY A 71 -4.47 -3.92 -18.14
C GLY A 71 -3.93 -3.94 -19.55
N LYS A 72 -3.52 -2.78 -20.06
CA LYS A 72 -2.41 -2.65 -21.00
C LYS A 72 -1.94 -1.19 -20.93
N ASN A 73 -0.65 -1.01 -20.64
CA ASN A 73 0.06 0.26 -20.38
C ASN A 73 0.22 0.64 -18.91
N PHE A 74 0.73 -0.26 -18.06
CA PHE A 74 1.75 0.08 -17.06
C PHE A 74 2.47 -1.18 -16.57
#